data_AF-A0A1F7MRT0-F1
#
_entry.id   AF-A0A1F7MRT0-F1
#
_cell.length_a   1.000
_cell.length_b   1.000
_cell.length_c   1.000
_cell.angle_alpha   90.00
_cell.angle_beta   90.00
_cell.angle_gamma   90.00
#
_symmetry.space_group_name_H-M   'P 1'
#
loop_
_entity.id
_entity.type
_entity.pdbx_description
1 polymer ?
#
loop_
_entity_poly.entity_id
_entity_poly.type
_entity_poly.pdbx_seq_one_letter_code
_entity_poly.pdbx_strand_id
1 'polypeptide(L)'
;MTPRPSFKIPKIPEMTIRRLSVYTRCLLQLEEDGVKTVSSEELAERFNLNSAQVRKDLAYFGEFGVRGIGYYVSGLKAELQRILGLDREWQVALVGFGNLGSALFNYKGFAHQGFRISVIFDDDPQKAGRTVDGVPILPLRELAQEAKGRNLQIGIVAVPAEAAQAVADRLVAAGIKAILNFAPTRLKVPKD
;
A
#
# COMPACT_ATOMS: atom_id res chain seq x y z
N MET A 1 -20.47 -16.08 -29.10
CA MET A 1 -20.01 -15.03 -28.18
C MET A 1 -18.65 -14.53 -28.64
N THR A 2 -18.58 -13.33 -29.20
CA THR A 2 -17.32 -12.68 -29.56
C THR A 2 -16.54 -12.32 -28.29
N PRO A 3 -15.24 -12.62 -28.20
CA PRO A 3 -14.45 -12.21 -27.05
C PRO A 3 -14.37 -10.68 -26.99
N ARG A 4 -14.67 -10.11 -25.82
CA ARG A 4 -14.47 -8.69 -25.56
C ARG A 4 -12.99 -8.35 -25.78
N PRO A 5 -12.64 -7.26 -26.47
CA PRO A 5 -11.26 -6.85 -26.63
C PRO A 5 -10.65 -6.63 -25.24
N SER A 6 -9.49 -7.24 -24.98
CA SER A 6 -8.76 -6.95 -23.75
C SER A 6 -8.30 -5.50 -23.84
N PHE A 7 -8.87 -4.64 -22.99
CA PHE A 7 -8.34 -3.30 -22.81
C PHE A 7 -6.92 -3.46 -22.25
N LYS A 8 -5.92 -3.29 -23.10
CA LYS A 8 -4.55 -3.08 -22.66
C LYS A 8 -4.54 -1.76 -21.90
N ILE A 9 -4.64 -1.81 -20.58
CA ILE A 9 -4.39 -0.67 -19.71
C ILE A 9 -3.00 -0.14 -20.12
N PRO A 10 -2.88 1.10 -20.61
CA PRO A 10 -1.57 1.68 -20.89
C PRO A 10 -0.69 1.52 -19.66
N LYS A 11 0.59 1.15 -19.82
CA LYS A 11 1.50 0.99 -18.68
C LYS A 11 1.56 2.31 -17.93
N ILE A 12 0.85 2.39 -16.80
CA ILE A 12 0.70 3.63 -16.05
C ILE A 12 2.06 3.98 -15.45
N PRO A 13 2.55 5.22 -15.62
CA PRO A 13 3.84 5.61 -15.04
C PRO A 13 3.82 5.46 -13.52
N GLU A 14 4.87 4.88 -12.94
CA GLU A 14 5.00 4.72 -11.48
C GLU A 14 4.87 6.08 -10.75
N MET A 15 5.43 7.13 -11.34
CA MET A 15 5.31 8.50 -10.81
C MET A 15 3.88 9.02 -10.76
N THR A 16 3.02 8.58 -11.68
CA THR A 16 1.58 8.91 -11.65
C THR A 16 0.91 8.22 -10.46
N ILE A 17 1.20 6.94 -10.21
CA ILE A 17 0.69 6.20 -9.04
C ILE A 17 1.13 6.89 -7.74
N ARG A 18 2.40 7.27 -7.62
CA ARG A 18 2.91 8.01 -6.44
C ARG A 18 2.16 9.33 -6.22
N ARG A 19 1.85 10.07 -7.28
CA ARG A 19 1.08 11.32 -7.19
C ARG A 19 -0.38 11.09 -6.82
N LEU A 20 -1.00 9.98 -7.23
CA LEU A 20 -2.36 9.64 -6.78
C LEU A 20 -2.45 9.51 -5.26
N SER A 21 -1.44 8.93 -4.59
CA SER A 21 -1.38 8.89 -3.12
C SER A 21 -1.34 10.29 -2.51
N VAL A 22 -0.70 11.26 -3.19
CA VAL A 22 -0.68 12.66 -2.77
C VAL A 22 -2.06 13.30 -2.96
N TYR A 23 -2.69 13.12 -4.13
CA TYR A 23 -4.03 13.64 -4.41
C TYR A 23 -5.06 13.11 -3.42
N THR A 24 -5.00 11.82 -3.09
CA THR A 24 -5.91 11.20 -2.13
C THR A 24 -5.83 11.86 -0.75
N ARG A 25 -4.62 12.18 -0.26
CA ARG A 25 -4.44 12.92 1.01
C ARG A 25 -5.01 14.34 0.94
N CYS A 26 -4.83 15.03 -0.18
CA CYS A 26 -5.44 16.35 -0.39
C CYS A 26 -6.97 16.27 -0.30
N LEU A 27 -7.55 15.31 -1.01
CA LEU A 27 -9.00 15.14 -1.08
C LEU A 27 -9.60 14.73 0.27
N LEU A 28 -8.86 13.95 1.07
CA LEU A 28 -9.24 13.67 2.46
C LEU A 28 -9.34 14.97 3.28
N GLN A 29 -8.31 15.82 3.24
CA GLN A 29 -8.33 17.10 3.95
C GLN A 29 -9.47 18.01 3.46
N LEU A 30 -9.65 18.12 2.14
CA LEU A 30 -10.72 18.94 1.56
C LEU A 30 -12.11 18.45 1.99
N GLU A 31 -12.29 17.13 2.11
CA GLU A 31 -13.54 16.57 2.59
C GLU A 31 -13.78 16.86 4.08
N GLU A 32 -12.74 16.74 4.91
CA GLU A 32 -12.78 17.13 6.33
C GLU A 32 -13.12 18.62 6.50
N ASP A 33 -12.59 19.48 5.62
CA ASP A 33 -12.87 20.92 5.57
C ASP A 33 -14.27 21.24 4.97
N GLY A 34 -15.04 20.22 4.55
CA GLY A 34 -16.39 20.37 4.00
C GLY A 34 -16.46 20.83 2.54
N VAL A 35 -15.32 20.91 1.83
CA VAL A 35 -15.24 21.33 0.43
C VAL A 35 -15.90 20.30 -0.48
N LYS A 36 -16.82 20.75 -1.33
CA LYS A 36 -17.59 19.87 -2.23
C LYS A 36 -16.93 19.65 -3.58
N THR A 37 -16.30 20.69 -4.11
CA THR A 37 -15.67 20.68 -5.43
C THR A 37 -14.29 21.33 -5.39
N VAL A 38 -13.38 20.85 -6.21
CA VAL A 38 -12.03 21.42 -6.35
C VAL A 38 -11.60 21.41 -7.82
N SER A 39 -10.99 22.49 -8.28
CA SER A 39 -10.39 22.55 -9.62
C SER A 39 -9.04 21.83 -9.68
N SER A 40 -8.55 21.54 -10.89
CA SER A 40 -7.19 20.99 -11.04
C SER A 40 -6.09 21.98 -10.67
N GLU A 41 -6.39 23.29 -10.71
CA GLU A 41 -5.46 24.36 -10.33
C GLU A 41 -5.31 24.43 -8.81
N GLU A 42 -6.42 24.52 -8.08
CA GLU A 42 -6.42 24.49 -6.60
C GLU A 42 -5.82 23.18 -6.05
N LEU A 43 -6.10 22.04 -6.69
CA LEU A 43 -5.52 20.75 -6.31
C LEU A 43 -4.00 20.72 -6.53
N ALA A 44 -3.52 21.43 -7.56
CA ALA A 44 -2.10 21.49 -7.91
C ALA A 44 -1.31 22.45 -7.02
N GLU A 45 -1.86 23.62 -6.70
CA GLU A 45 -1.24 24.64 -5.84
C GLU A 45 -0.88 24.09 -4.46
N ARG A 46 -1.79 23.32 -3.85
CA ARG A 46 -1.61 22.74 -2.50
C ARG A 46 -0.41 21.80 -2.37
N PHE A 47 0.11 21.26 -3.47
CA PHE A 47 1.22 20.30 -3.48
C PHE A 47 2.35 20.67 -4.43
N ASN A 48 2.39 21.94 -4.88
CA ASN A 48 3.40 22.45 -5.81
C ASN A 48 3.51 21.60 -7.09
N LEU A 49 2.35 21.19 -7.63
CA LEU A 49 2.22 20.42 -8.86
C LEU A 49 1.75 21.31 -10.02
N ASN A 50 1.77 20.77 -11.23
CA ASN A 50 1.22 21.44 -12.41
C ASN A 50 -0.24 20.95 -12.65
N SER A 51 -1.19 21.88 -12.77
CA SER A 51 -2.61 21.60 -13.07
C SER A 51 -2.81 20.72 -14.33
N ALA A 52 -1.99 20.92 -15.37
CA ALA A 52 -1.99 20.07 -16.55
C ALA A 52 -1.52 18.63 -16.24
N GLN A 53 -0.55 18.48 -15.33
CA GLN A 53 -0.09 17.17 -14.87
C GLN A 53 -1.18 16.45 -14.06
N VAL A 54 -1.90 17.15 -13.19
CA VAL A 54 -3.06 16.60 -12.46
C VAL A 54 -4.09 16.03 -13.44
N ARG A 55 -4.50 16.83 -14.44
CA ARG A 55 -5.46 16.37 -15.46
C ARG A 55 -4.94 15.16 -16.23
N LYS A 56 -3.67 15.18 -16.65
CA LYS A 56 -3.03 14.06 -17.36
C LYS A 56 -2.98 12.79 -16.52
N ASP A 57 -2.68 12.91 -15.23
CA ASP A 57 -2.62 11.77 -14.31
C ASP A 57 -3.99 11.13 -14.10
N LEU A 58 -5.02 11.94 -13.85
CA LEU A 58 -6.38 11.45 -13.68
C LEU A 58 -6.92 10.81 -14.97
N ALA A 59 -6.62 11.39 -16.14
CA ALA A 59 -7.07 10.87 -17.44
C ALA A 59 -6.59 9.43 -17.74
N TYR A 60 -5.52 8.92 -17.11
CA TYR A 60 -5.12 7.52 -17.27
C TYR A 60 -6.13 6.52 -16.69
N PHE A 61 -6.98 6.96 -15.76
CA PHE A 61 -7.89 6.08 -15.00
C PHE A 61 -9.36 6.30 -15.33
N GLY A 62 -9.67 7.27 -16.19
CA GLY A 62 -11.03 7.59 -16.61
C GLY A 62 -11.25 9.09 -16.81
N GLU A 63 -12.48 9.44 -17.16
CA GLU A 63 -12.89 10.83 -17.22
C GLU A 63 -13.35 11.27 -15.83
N PHE A 64 -12.60 12.23 -15.27
CA PHE A 64 -12.88 12.81 -13.97
C PHE A 64 -13.29 14.27 -14.13
N GLY A 65 -14.26 14.67 -13.31
CA GLY A 65 -14.68 16.05 -13.19
C GLY A 65 -15.65 16.51 -14.26
N VAL A 66 -16.11 17.75 -14.12
CA VAL A 66 -17.09 18.39 -14.97
C VAL A 66 -16.54 19.74 -15.42
N ARG A 67 -16.63 20.02 -16.72
CA ARG A 67 -16.15 21.28 -17.29
C ARG A 67 -16.85 22.46 -16.62
N GLY A 68 -16.06 23.42 -16.13
CA GLY A 68 -16.57 24.61 -15.42
C GLY A 68 -16.89 24.38 -13.93
N ILE A 69 -16.83 23.15 -13.43
CA ILE A 69 -17.06 22.81 -12.01
C ILE A 69 -15.80 22.26 -11.34
N GLY A 70 -14.99 21.47 -12.08
CA GLY A 70 -13.85 20.76 -11.51
C GLY A 70 -14.25 19.35 -11.05
N TYR A 71 -13.66 18.87 -9.95
CA TYR A 71 -13.89 17.53 -9.41
C TYR A 71 -14.75 17.57 -8.18
N TYR A 72 -15.74 16.70 -8.09
CA TYR A 72 -16.42 16.43 -6.82
C TYR A 72 -15.45 15.72 -5.87
N VAL A 73 -15.17 16.32 -4.72
CA VAL A 73 -14.12 15.89 -3.79
C VAL A 73 -14.36 14.45 -3.33
N SER A 74 -15.56 14.15 -2.81
CA SER A 74 -15.90 12.82 -2.31
C SER A 74 -15.86 11.74 -3.39
N GLY A 75 -16.37 12.05 -4.59
CA GLY A 75 -16.37 11.13 -5.73
C GLY A 75 -14.97 10.83 -6.25
N LEU A 76 -14.14 11.86 -6.44
CA LEU A 76 -12.76 11.66 -6.87
C LEU A 76 -11.94 10.91 -5.81
N LYS A 77 -12.11 11.26 -4.53
CA LYS A 77 -11.45 10.57 -3.40
C LYS A 77 -11.75 9.07 -3.41
N ALA A 78 -13.03 8.70 -3.49
CA ALA A 78 -13.47 7.31 -3.49
C ALA A 78 -12.86 6.52 -4.66
N GLU A 79 -12.83 7.12 -5.86
CA GLU A 79 -12.24 6.45 -7.01
C GLU A 79 -10.72 6.31 -6.88
N LEU A 80 -10.02 7.33 -6.40
CA LEU A 80 -8.58 7.23 -6.17
C LEU A 80 -8.24 6.19 -5.10
N GLN A 81 -9.03 6.09 -4.03
CA GLN A 81 -8.90 5.03 -3.03
C GLN A 81 -9.10 3.64 -3.66
N ARG A 82 -10.12 3.48 -4.51
CA ARG A 82 -10.38 2.23 -5.24
C ARG A 82 -9.24 1.83 -6.18
N ILE A 83 -8.70 2.80 -6.92
CA ILE A 83 -7.54 2.61 -7.81
C ILE A 83 -6.30 2.18 -7.03
N LEU A 84 -6.06 2.80 -5.88
CA LEU A 84 -4.92 2.51 -5.02
C LEU A 84 -5.13 1.26 -4.13
N GLY A 85 -6.32 0.67 -4.15
CA GLY A 85 -6.68 -0.46 -3.29
C GLY A 85 -6.79 -0.10 -1.80
N LEU A 86 -7.08 1.16 -1.47
CA LEU A 86 -7.30 1.66 -0.11
C LEU A 86 -8.76 1.49 0.35
N ASP A 87 -9.58 0.87 -0.49
CA ASP A 87 -11.00 0.56 -0.27
C ASP A 87 -11.24 -0.84 0.32
N ARG A 88 -10.15 -1.55 0.67
CA ARG A 88 -10.17 -2.93 1.16
C ARG A 88 -9.13 -3.15 2.25
N GLU A 89 -9.24 -4.27 2.94
CA GLU A 89 -8.21 -4.72 3.88
C GLU A 89 -7.15 -5.60 3.20
N TRP A 90 -5.88 -5.32 3.50
CA TRP A 90 -4.71 -6.11 3.14
C TRP A 90 -4.16 -6.81 4.38
N GLN A 91 -3.98 -8.13 4.28
CA GLN A 91 -3.35 -8.92 5.33
C GLN A 91 -1.82 -8.86 5.15
N VAL A 92 -1.14 -8.35 6.17
CA VAL A 92 0.29 -8.03 6.12
C VAL A 92 1.06 -8.89 7.13
N ALA A 93 2.15 -9.50 6.65
CA ALA A 93 3.16 -10.13 7.49
C ALA A 93 4.20 -9.09 7.91
N LEU A 94 4.58 -9.03 9.18
CA LEU A 94 5.76 -8.29 9.64
C LEU A 94 6.87 -9.27 9.96
N VAL A 95 8.04 -9.15 9.33
CA VAL A 95 9.22 -9.99 9.63
C VAL A 95 10.29 -9.14 10.32
N GLY A 96 10.66 -9.55 11.54
CA GLY A 96 11.54 -8.85 12.45
C GLY A 96 10.76 -7.97 13.43
N PHE A 97 10.73 -8.36 14.71
CA PHE A 97 10.07 -7.63 15.79
C PHE A 97 11.08 -7.03 16.77
N GLY A 98 12.07 -6.33 16.22
CA GLY A 98 12.98 -5.45 16.96
C GLY A 98 12.40 -4.06 17.17
N ASN A 99 13.25 -3.06 17.43
CA ASN A 99 12.80 -1.67 17.64
C ASN A 99 11.97 -1.12 16.47
N LEU A 100 12.45 -1.29 15.23
CA LEU A 100 11.75 -0.80 14.05
C LEU A 100 10.45 -1.58 13.79
N GLY A 101 10.48 -2.91 13.87
CA GLY A 101 9.29 -3.74 13.70
C GLY A 101 8.20 -3.40 14.72
N SER A 102 8.56 -3.23 15.98
CA SER A 102 7.63 -2.79 17.03
C SER A 102 7.08 -1.38 16.76
N ALA A 103 7.91 -0.44 16.31
CA ALA A 103 7.43 0.89 15.94
C ALA A 103 6.44 0.86 14.76
N LEU A 104 6.72 0.06 13.74
CA LEU A 104 5.83 -0.14 12.58
C LEU A 104 4.51 -0.81 12.99
N PHE A 105 4.55 -1.80 13.88
CA PHE A 105 3.36 -2.46 14.42
C PHE A 105 2.45 -1.50 15.19
N ASN A 106 3.03 -0.62 15.99
CA ASN A 106 2.30 0.35 16.81
C ASN A 106 1.75 1.53 16.00
N TYR A 107 2.21 1.73 14.76
CA TYR A 107 1.73 2.81 13.90
C TYR A 107 0.31 2.55 13.38
N LYS A 108 -0.67 3.25 13.96
CA LYS A 108 -2.10 3.09 13.63
C LYS A 108 -2.46 3.51 12.19
N GLY A 109 -1.60 4.29 11.52
CA GLY A 109 -1.83 4.74 10.15
C GLY A 109 -1.91 3.60 9.13
N PHE A 110 -1.28 2.45 9.38
CA PHE A 110 -1.45 1.27 8.52
C PHE A 110 -2.89 0.76 8.55
N ALA A 111 -3.43 0.51 9.75
CA ALA A 111 -4.79 0.03 9.92
C ALA A 111 -5.83 1.01 9.37
N HIS A 112 -5.63 2.32 9.56
CA HIS A 112 -6.51 3.35 8.99
C HIS A 112 -6.53 3.36 7.45
N GLN A 113 -5.48 2.86 6.80
CA GLN A 113 -5.38 2.74 5.34
C GLN A 113 -5.72 1.33 4.82
N GLY A 114 -6.26 0.46 5.68
CA GLY A 114 -6.63 -0.91 5.31
C GLY A 114 -5.47 -1.93 5.40
N PHE A 115 -4.28 -1.55 5.85
CA PHE A 115 -3.15 -2.47 6.01
C PHE A 115 -3.13 -3.04 7.42
N ARG A 116 -3.53 -4.31 7.57
CA ARG A 116 -3.59 -4.98 8.88
C ARG A 116 -2.41 -5.93 9.03
N ILE A 117 -1.52 -5.62 9.98
CA ILE A 117 -0.47 -6.56 10.40
C ILE A 117 -1.16 -7.66 11.20
N SER A 118 -1.34 -8.83 10.58
CA SER A 118 -2.12 -9.93 11.14
C SER A 118 -1.28 -11.09 11.66
N VAL A 119 0.02 -11.05 11.41
CA VAL A 119 1.03 -11.97 11.97
C VAL A 119 2.40 -11.31 11.97
N ILE A 120 3.19 -11.63 12.99
CA ILE A 120 4.57 -11.20 13.13
C ILE A 120 5.47 -12.44 13.09
N PHE A 121 6.59 -12.37 12.40
CA PHE A 121 7.61 -13.41 12.38
C PHE A 121 8.91 -12.91 13.00
N ASP A 122 9.42 -13.64 13.99
CA ASP A 122 10.71 -13.39 14.62
C ASP A 122 11.29 -14.72 15.09
N ASP A 123 12.57 -14.98 14.80
CA ASP A 123 13.24 -16.23 15.17
C ASP A 123 13.88 -16.15 16.58
N ASP A 124 13.79 -15.01 17.27
CA ASP A 124 14.15 -14.89 18.68
C ASP A 124 13.26 -15.81 19.54
N PRO A 125 13.82 -16.87 20.18
CA PRO A 125 13.04 -17.81 20.98
C PRO A 125 12.35 -17.17 22.18
N GLN A 126 12.81 -16.00 22.64
CA GLN A 126 12.17 -15.27 23.74
C GLN A 126 10.89 -14.54 23.30
N LYS A 127 10.69 -14.37 21.98
CA LYS A 127 9.54 -13.71 21.39
C LYS A 127 8.58 -14.70 20.73
N ALA A 128 9.11 -15.78 20.14
CA ALA A 128 8.31 -16.79 19.46
C ALA A 128 7.25 -17.42 20.39
N GLY A 129 6.02 -17.53 19.92
CA GLY A 129 4.88 -18.05 20.67
C GLY A 129 4.15 -17.02 21.55
N ARG A 130 4.61 -15.76 21.57
CA ARG A 130 3.90 -14.66 22.26
C ARG A 130 2.88 -13.99 21.36
N THR A 131 1.99 -13.21 21.96
CA THR A 131 1.06 -12.32 21.28
C THR A 131 1.31 -10.88 21.69
N VAL A 132 1.13 -9.93 20.76
CA VAL A 132 1.13 -8.48 21.03
C VAL A 132 -0.15 -7.89 20.45
N ASP A 133 -0.96 -7.25 21.29
CA ASP A 133 -2.28 -6.73 20.93
C ASP A 133 -3.16 -7.75 20.17
N GLY A 134 -3.09 -9.03 20.57
CA GLY A 134 -3.82 -10.13 19.93
C GLY A 134 -3.22 -10.63 18.61
N VAL A 135 -2.09 -10.08 18.15
CA VAL A 135 -1.36 -10.54 16.96
C VAL A 135 -0.26 -11.51 17.37
N PRO A 136 -0.21 -12.74 16.81
CA PRO A 136 0.79 -13.73 17.17
C PRO A 136 2.17 -13.40 16.60
N ILE A 137 3.20 -13.70 17.40
CA ILE A 137 4.60 -13.74 16.99
C ILE A 137 5.01 -15.20 16.80
N LEU A 138 5.30 -15.57 15.56
CA LEU A 138 5.59 -16.95 15.16
C LEU A 138 7.02 -17.08 14.65
N PRO A 139 7.64 -18.26 14.76
CA PRO A 139 8.93 -18.50 14.14
C PRO A 139 8.79 -18.45 12.62
N LEU A 140 9.81 -17.97 11.90
CA LEU A 140 9.72 -17.71 10.47
C LEU A 140 9.45 -19.00 9.66
N ARG A 141 9.78 -20.19 10.22
CA ARG A 141 9.47 -21.51 9.63
C ARG A 141 7.98 -21.74 9.36
N GLU A 142 7.09 -21.06 10.08
CA GLU A 142 5.64 -21.18 9.91
C GLU A 142 5.09 -20.28 8.79
N LEU A 143 5.93 -19.41 8.20
CA LEU A 143 5.54 -18.43 7.19
C LEU A 143 4.72 -19.02 6.05
N ALA A 144 5.13 -20.16 5.48
CA ALA A 144 4.45 -20.74 4.32
C ALA A 144 3.03 -21.21 4.65
N GLN A 145 2.80 -21.72 5.87
CA GLN A 145 1.49 -22.14 6.34
C GLN A 145 0.61 -20.92 6.61
N GLU A 146 1.13 -19.95 7.36
CA GLU A 146 0.39 -18.74 7.74
C GLU A 146 0.08 -17.85 6.53
N ALA A 147 0.97 -17.77 5.54
CA ALA A 147 0.74 -17.05 4.30
C ALA A 147 -0.51 -17.52 3.57
N LYS A 148 -0.69 -18.85 3.47
CA LYS A 148 -1.89 -19.46 2.88
C LYS A 148 -3.11 -19.30 3.77
N GLY A 149 -2.98 -19.65 5.06
CA GLY A 149 -4.09 -19.64 6.01
C GLY A 149 -4.71 -18.27 6.23
N ARG A 150 -3.91 -17.21 6.18
CA ARG A 150 -4.34 -15.81 6.37
C ARG A 150 -4.51 -15.03 5.07
N ASN A 151 -4.23 -15.66 3.92
CA ASN A 151 -4.17 -14.97 2.62
C ASN A 151 -3.28 -13.72 2.66
N LEU A 152 -2.05 -13.89 3.17
CA LEU A 152 -1.07 -12.81 3.25
C LEU A 152 -0.64 -12.41 1.83
N GLN A 153 -0.67 -11.11 1.55
CA GLN A 153 -0.34 -10.58 0.22
C GLN A 153 0.89 -9.68 0.26
N ILE A 154 1.17 -9.10 1.43
CA ILE A 154 2.23 -8.11 1.64
C ILE A 154 3.12 -8.55 2.80
N GLY A 155 4.44 -8.43 2.64
CA GLY A 155 5.42 -8.63 3.70
C GLY A 155 6.20 -7.34 3.99
N ILE A 156 6.28 -6.95 5.26
CA ILE A 156 7.18 -5.90 5.74
C ILE A 156 8.45 -6.56 6.25
N VAL A 157 9.61 -6.13 5.76
CA VAL A 157 10.92 -6.64 6.16
C VAL A 157 11.63 -5.59 7.01
N ALA A 158 11.73 -5.86 8.32
CA ALA A 158 12.33 -4.99 9.33
C ALA A 158 13.43 -5.73 10.12
N VAL A 159 14.23 -6.52 9.41
CA VAL A 159 15.38 -7.27 9.95
C VAL A 159 16.71 -6.57 9.61
N PRO A 160 17.84 -6.95 10.27
CA PRO A 160 19.17 -6.52 9.86
C PRO A 160 19.49 -6.86 8.39
N ALA A 161 20.42 -6.12 7.79
CA ALA A 161 20.74 -6.23 6.36
C ALA A 161 21.17 -7.65 5.95
N GLU A 162 21.88 -8.35 6.84
CA GLU A 162 22.44 -9.68 6.63
C GLU A 162 21.35 -10.75 6.48
N ALA A 163 20.20 -10.56 7.12
CA ALA A 163 19.07 -11.48 7.08
C ALA A 163 18.04 -11.15 5.98
N ALA A 164 18.07 -9.93 5.45
CA ALA A 164 16.98 -9.38 4.64
C ALA A 164 16.72 -10.15 3.33
N GLN A 165 17.77 -10.57 2.62
CA GLN A 165 17.61 -11.33 1.37
C GLN A 165 16.99 -12.71 1.62
N ALA A 166 17.48 -13.44 2.63
CA ALA A 166 16.93 -14.75 2.99
C ALA A 166 15.45 -14.66 3.41
N VAL A 167 15.07 -13.60 4.13
CA VAL A 167 13.67 -13.32 4.46
C VAL A 167 12.86 -13.05 3.19
N ALA A 168 13.36 -12.23 2.28
CA ALA A 168 12.68 -11.90 1.04
C ALA A 168 12.43 -13.15 0.17
N ASP A 169 13.43 -14.02 0.04
CA ASP A 169 13.32 -15.27 -0.72
C ASP A 169 12.23 -16.18 -0.14
N ARG A 170 12.12 -16.23 1.20
CA ARG A 170 11.09 -17.00 1.90
C ARG A 170 9.70 -16.41 1.73
N LEU A 171 9.56 -15.09 1.76
CA LEU A 171 8.30 -14.39 1.46
C LEU A 171 7.84 -14.70 0.04
N VAL A 172 8.75 -14.60 -0.94
CA VAL A 172 8.47 -14.94 -2.34
C VAL A 172 8.06 -16.40 -2.48
N ALA A 173 8.79 -17.34 -1.87
CA ALA A 173 8.48 -18.76 -1.90
C ALA A 173 7.13 -19.08 -1.23
N ALA A 174 6.70 -18.29 -0.24
CA ALA A 174 5.39 -18.39 0.40
C ALA A 174 4.25 -17.77 -0.43
N GLY A 175 4.55 -17.15 -1.57
CA GLY A 175 3.58 -16.55 -2.49
C GLY A 175 3.21 -15.10 -2.19
N ILE A 176 3.95 -14.43 -1.29
CA ILE A 176 3.77 -12.99 -1.01
C ILE A 176 4.08 -12.19 -2.28
N LYS A 177 3.20 -11.24 -2.62
CA LYS A 177 3.24 -10.50 -3.88
C LYS A 177 3.86 -9.11 -3.78
N ALA A 178 3.94 -8.55 -2.59
CA ALA A 178 4.58 -7.27 -2.37
C ALA A 178 5.46 -7.31 -1.12
N ILE A 179 6.64 -6.70 -1.22
CA ILE A 179 7.57 -6.56 -0.10
C ILE A 179 7.84 -5.08 0.15
N LEU A 180 7.56 -4.62 1.37
CA LEU A 180 7.97 -3.32 1.86
C LEU A 180 9.26 -3.50 2.67
N ASN A 181 10.38 -3.15 2.06
CA ASN A 181 11.71 -3.35 2.63
C ASN A 181 12.20 -2.13 3.42
N PHE A 182 12.41 -2.31 4.73
CA PHE A 182 13.05 -1.34 5.60
C PHE A 182 14.50 -1.72 5.97
N ALA A 183 14.96 -2.91 5.59
CA ALA A 183 16.35 -3.27 5.79
C ALA A 183 17.25 -2.38 4.90
N PRO A 184 18.42 -1.92 5.38
CA PRO A 184 19.29 -1.00 4.66
C PRO A 184 20.12 -1.74 3.59
N THR A 185 19.45 -2.53 2.74
CA THR A 185 20.05 -3.29 1.65
C THR A 185 19.07 -3.44 0.50
N ARG A 186 19.59 -3.66 -0.71
CA ARG A 186 18.76 -3.88 -1.90
C ARG A 186 18.43 -5.37 -2.03
N LEU A 187 17.14 -5.68 -2.05
CA LEU A 187 16.65 -7.04 -2.29
C LEU A 187 16.65 -7.38 -3.78
N LYS A 188 16.96 -8.64 -4.09
CA LYS A 188 16.75 -9.25 -5.40
C LYS A 188 15.51 -10.13 -5.32
N VAL A 189 14.50 -9.82 -6.11
CA VAL A 189 13.25 -10.58 -6.16
C VAL A 189 12.85 -10.81 -7.62
N PRO A 190 11.98 -11.80 -7.92
CA PRO A 190 11.38 -11.96 -9.25
C PRO A 190 10.64 -10.71 -9.73
N LYS A 191 10.26 -10.69 -11.01
CA LYS A 191 9.56 -9.55 -11.61
C LYS A 191 8.07 -9.49 -11.27
N ASP A 192 7.51 -10.59 -10.75
CA ASP A 192 6.08 -10.86 -10.56
C ASP A 192 5.67 -11.03 -9.09
#